data_AF-A0A9W9ZT76-F1
#
_entry.id   AF-A0A9W9ZT76-F1
#
_cell.length_a   1.000
_cell.length_b   1.000
_cell.length_c   1.000
_cell.angle_alpha   90.00
_cell.angle_beta   90.00
_cell.angle_gamma   90.00
#
_symmetry.space_group_name_H-M   'P 1'
#
loop_
_entity.id
_entity.type
_entity.pdbx_description
1 polymer ?
#
loop_
_entity_poly.entity_id
_entity_poly.type
_entity_poly.pdbx_seq_one_letter_code
_entity_poly.pdbx_strand_id
1 'polypeptide(L)'
;MNNFEERSCLEIAAQELCAIVNDEKKLVLTQEEVNELRAIQDQLDEFRHHCQNLLAQLLKRHGVNEEIVQLLDFPELFRPFIRRDTDPGIMECDLQQFRMFHAAVRLVTKSADERGQELSDKMELLLTDMASVMWRLLRKNDILPPEPPRSGHLEQTLNETTKAFLEYVREQCREAVLTEITIEEDFTDNDDPDHRAICDVRNYVIVKDLGGMLLHFQKDLGHLIRLNSA
;
A
#
# COMPACT_ATOMS: atom_id res chain seq x y z
N MET A 1 -55.61 -17.32 -4.46
CA MET A 1 -54.23 -16.80 -4.47
C MET A 1 -53.57 -17.34 -5.73
N ASN A 2 -53.08 -16.42 -6.57
CA ASN A 2 -52.85 -16.64 -8.00
C ASN A 2 -51.52 -17.36 -8.27
N ASN A 3 -51.59 -18.50 -8.97
CA ASN A 3 -50.44 -19.21 -9.59
C ASN A 3 -49.68 -18.36 -10.63
N PHE A 4 -50.12 -17.13 -10.90
CA PHE A 4 -49.50 -16.20 -11.84
C PHE A 4 -48.41 -15.34 -11.19
N GLU A 5 -48.56 -15.03 -9.90
CA GLU A 5 -47.56 -14.24 -9.15
C GLU A 5 -46.34 -15.10 -8.79
N GLU A 6 -46.53 -16.38 -8.48
CA GLU A 6 -45.43 -17.31 -8.19
C GLU A 6 -44.56 -17.61 -9.43
N ARG A 7 -45.16 -17.71 -10.62
CA ARG A 7 -44.40 -17.85 -11.88
C ARG A 7 -43.63 -16.57 -12.24
N SER A 8 -44.22 -15.40 -11.99
CA SER A 8 -43.55 -14.13 -12.24
C SER A 8 -42.36 -13.89 -11.30
N CYS A 9 -42.45 -14.31 -10.03
CA CYS A 9 -41.32 -14.23 -9.10
C CYS A 9 -40.20 -15.22 -9.46
N LEU A 10 -40.53 -16.42 -9.95
CA LEU A 10 -39.54 -17.40 -10.40
C LEU A 10 -38.87 -17.02 -11.73
N GLU A 11 -39.58 -16.36 -12.65
CA GLU A 11 -38.97 -15.86 -13.90
C GLU A 11 -38.09 -14.63 -13.67
N ILE A 12 -38.45 -13.75 -12.73
CA ILE A 12 -37.61 -12.62 -12.32
C ILE A 12 -36.38 -13.13 -11.54
N ALA A 13 -36.56 -14.11 -10.63
CA ALA A 13 -35.44 -14.73 -9.94
C ALA A 13 -34.54 -15.55 -10.88
N ALA A 14 -35.10 -16.18 -11.93
CA ALA A 14 -34.33 -16.88 -12.95
C ALA A 14 -33.64 -15.92 -13.93
N GLN A 15 -34.22 -14.75 -14.24
CA GLN A 15 -33.55 -13.70 -15.02
C GLN A 15 -32.47 -12.99 -14.19
N GLU A 16 -32.66 -12.82 -12.88
CA GLU A 16 -31.62 -12.33 -11.96
C GLU A 16 -30.54 -13.39 -11.72
N LEU A 17 -30.89 -14.68 -11.61
CA LEU A 17 -29.90 -15.79 -11.54
C LEU A 17 -29.20 -16.04 -12.89
N CYS A 18 -29.84 -15.77 -14.03
CA CYS A 18 -29.19 -15.79 -15.34
C CYS A 18 -28.39 -14.50 -15.63
N ALA A 19 -28.65 -13.39 -14.92
CA ALA A 19 -27.81 -12.19 -14.91
C ALA A 19 -26.64 -12.29 -13.91
N ILE A 20 -26.69 -13.24 -12.97
CA ILE A 20 -25.57 -13.66 -12.10
C ILE A 20 -24.68 -14.72 -12.80
N VAL A 21 -24.73 -14.76 -14.13
CA VAL A 21 -23.59 -15.18 -14.94
C VAL A 21 -23.08 -13.90 -15.59
N ASN A 22 -22.64 -12.95 -14.76
CA ASN A 22 -21.72 -11.94 -15.29
C ASN A 22 -20.55 -12.74 -15.83
N ASP A 23 -20.26 -12.57 -17.12
CA ASP A 23 -18.99 -12.93 -17.73
C ASP A 23 -17.87 -12.25 -16.91
N GLU A 24 -17.50 -12.84 -15.78
CA GLU A 24 -16.28 -12.52 -15.06
C GLU A 24 -15.17 -12.83 -16.06
N LYS A 25 -14.63 -11.79 -16.70
CA LYS A 25 -13.36 -11.92 -17.41
C LYS A 25 -12.31 -12.33 -16.40
N LYS A 26 -12.18 -13.64 -16.24
CA LYS A 26 -11.14 -14.28 -15.44
C LYS A 26 -9.81 -13.76 -15.96
N LEU A 27 -9.02 -13.15 -15.09
CA LEU A 27 -7.67 -12.73 -15.45
C LEU A 27 -6.87 -13.97 -15.78
N VAL A 28 -6.45 -14.14 -17.02
CA VAL A 28 -5.59 -15.26 -17.41
C VAL A 28 -4.14 -14.84 -17.28
N LEU A 29 -3.42 -15.49 -16.37
CA LEU A 29 -1.99 -15.31 -16.15
C LEU A 29 -1.23 -16.54 -16.63
N THR A 30 -0.10 -16.34 -17.30
CA THR A 30 0.84 -17.43 -17.58
C THR A 30 1.69 -17.73 -16.34
N GLN A 31 2.30 -18.92 -16.31
CA GLN A 31 3.24 -19.26 -15.24
C GLN A 31 4.45 -18.31 -15.21
N GLU A 32 4.89 -17.81 -16.37
CA GLU A 32 5.98 -16.84 -16.48
C GLU A 32 5.61 -15.51 -15.81
N GLU A 33 4.39 -15.00 -16.07
CA GLU A 33 3.88 -13.77 -15.45
C GLU A 33 3.73 -13.91 -13.93
N VAL A 34 3.27 -15.08 -13.47
CA VAL A 34 3.21 -15.39 -12.03
C VAL A 34 4.61 -15.41 -11.41
N ASN A 35 5.59 -15.99 -12.09
CA ASN A 35 6.95 -16.05 -11.59
C ASN A 35 7.60 -14.65 -11.56
N GLU A 36 7.33 -13.81 -12.55
CA GLU A 36 7.77 -12.42 -12.60
C GLU A 36 7.22 -11.61 -11.42
N LEU A 37 5.91 -11.67 -11.17
CA LEU A 37 5.28 -11.01 -10.02
C LEU A 37 5.89 -11.46 -8.68
N ARG A 38 6.10 -12.77 -8.51
CA ARG A 38 6.73 -13.33 -7.30
C ARG A 38 8.17 -12.86 -7.14
N ALA A 39 8.96 -12.88 -8.22
CA ALA A 39 10.36 -12.48 -8.16
C ALA A 39 10.53 -10.99 -7.79
N ILE A 40 9.63 -10.12 -8.27
CA ILE A 40 9.63 -8.70 -7.89
C ILE A 40 9.18 -8.57 -6.42
N GLN A 41 8.15 -9.31 -6.01
CA GLN A 41 7.65 -9.30 -4.63
C GLN A 41 8.75 -9.71 -3.63
N ASP A 42 9.47 -10.79 -3.91
CA ASP A 42 10.52 -11.32 -3.04
C ASP A 42 11.67 -10.30 -2.88
N GLN A 43 12.09 -9.67 -3.99
CA GLN A 43 13.11 -8.61 -3.95
C GLN A 43 12.62 -7.38 -3.17
N LEU A 44 11.37 -6.98 -3.38
CA LEU A 44 10.79 -5.83 -2.68
C LEU A 44 10.68 -6.10 -1.17
N ASP A 45 10.33 -7.31 -0.78
CA ASP A 45 10.32 -7.76 0.62
C ASP A 45 11.72 -7.72 1.25
N GLU A 46 12.75 -8.15 0.51
CA GLU A 46 14.15 -8.08 0.95
C GLU A 46 14.62 -6.63 1.16
N PHE A 47 14.44 -5.75 0.18
CA PHE A 47 14.86 -4.35 0.31
C PHE A 47 14.07 -3.60 1.38
N ARG A 48 12.77 -3.90 1.53
CA ARG A 48 11.95 -3.37 2.62
C ARG A 48 12.54 -3.74 3.97
N HIS A 49 12.86 -5.02 4.21
CA HIS A 49 13.45 -5.46 5.48
C HIS A 49 14.77 -4.73 5.79
N HIS A 50 15.64 -4.57 4.78
CA HIS A 50 16.89 -3.82 4.95
C HIS A 50 16.64 -2.35 5.30
N CYS A 51 15.70 -1.70 4.61
CA CYS A 51 15.35 -0.30 4.86
C CYS A 51 14.70 -0.12 6.25
N GLN A 52 13.78 -1.00 6.63
CA GLN A 52 13.11 -0.97 7.93
C GLN A 52 14.11 -1.10 9.08
N ASN A 53 15.08 -2.01 8.98
CA ASN A 53 16.14 -2.17 9.98
C ASN A 53 17.04 -0.94 10.11
N LEU A 54 17.27 -0.22 9.00
CA LEU A 54 18.02 1.04 9.01
C LEU A 54 17.20 2.15 9.69
N LEU A 55 15.93 2.30 9.31
CA LEU A 55 15.03 3.30 9.88
C LEU A 55 14.79 3.07 11.38
N ALA A 56 14.67 1.80 11.82
CA ALA A 56 14.56 1.46 13.25
C ALA A 56 15.76 1.96 14.08
N GLN A 57 16.96 2.00 13.49
CA GLN A 57 18.14 2.57 14.15
C GLN A 57 18.07 4.09 14.24
N LEU A 58 17.47 4.77 13.24
CA LEU A 58 17.24 6.21 13.28
C LEU A 58 16.21 6.59 14.35
N LEU A 59 15.11 5.83 14.47
CA LEU A 59 14.11 6.04 15.53
C LEU A 59 14.75 6.01 16.93
N LYS A 60 15.66 5.06 17.16
CA LYS A 60 16.40 4.96 18.43
C LYS A 60 17.29 6.18 18.70
N ARG A 61 17.87 6.80 17.67
CA ARG A 61 18.68 8.03 17.82
C ARG A 61 17.82 9.21 18.25
N HIS A 62 16.56 9.26 17.81
CA HIS A 62 15.56 10.26 18.22
C HIS A 62 14.86 9.94 19.54
N GLY A 63 15.24 8.85 20.21
CA GLY A 63 14.61 8.42 21.45
C GLY A 63 13.14 8.01 21.27
N VAL A 64 12.74 7.60 20.06
CA VAL A 64 11.39 7.15 19.74
C VAL A 64 11.32 5.63 19.83
N ASN A 65 10.40 5.11 20.64
CA ASN A 65 10.20 3.66 20.77
C ASN A 65 9.47 3.08 19.54
N GLU A 66 10.11 2.12 18.89
CA GLU A 66 9.57 1.38 17.74
C GLU A 66 8.21 0.71 18.02
N GLU A 67 8.02 0.15 19.21
CA GLU A 67 6.75 -0.51 19.60
C GLU A 67 5.58 0.48 19.64
N ILE A 68 5.86 1.74 19.97
CA ILE A 68 4.85 2.79 19.99
C ILE A 68 4.56 3.24 18.55
N VAL A 69 5.59 3.43 17.74
CA VAL A 69 5.44 3.78 16.32
C VAL A 69 4.65 2.73 15.54
N GLN A 70 4.68 1.45 15.95
CA GLN A 70 3.84 0.43 15.33
C GLN A 70 2.32 0.70 15.43
N LEU A 71 1.89 1.55 16.39
CA LEU A 71 0.49 1.98 16.55
C LEU A 71 0.08 3.07 15.55
N LEU A 72 1.04 3.71 14.89
CA LEU A 72 0.77 4.66 13.82
C LEU A 72 0.51 3.88 12.53
N ASP A 73 -0.63 4.18 11.90
CA ASP A 73 -1.03 3.63 10.61
C ASP A 73 -1.37 4.77 9.65
N PHE A 74 -1.20 4.51 8.35
CA PHE A 74 -1.58 5.44 7.28
C PHE A 74 -2.72 4.85 6.42
N PRO A 75 -3.99 5.06 6.80
CA PRO A 75 -5.15 4.58 6.02
C PRO A 75 -5.13 5.04 4.56
N GLU A 76 -4.53 6.18 4.28
CA GLU A 76 -4.36 6.75 2.94
C GLU A 76 -3.60 5.81 1.99
N LEU A 77 -2.69 5.00 2.51
CA LEU A 77 -1.90 4.05 1.71
C LEU A 77 -2.70 2.81 1.28
N PHE A 78 -3.76 2.48 2.02
CA PHE A 78 -4.54 1.26 1.80
C PHE A 78 -5.93 1.49 1.20
N ARG A 79 -6.46 2.72 1.25
CA ARG A 79 -7.83 3.05 0.85
C ARG A 79 -8.13 2.57 -0.58
N PRO A 80 -8.93 1.51 -0.76
CA PRO A 80 -9.29 1.02 -2.08
C PRO A 80 -10.42 1.89 -2.64
N PHE A 81 -10.30 2.31 -3.90
CA PHE A 81 -11.39 2.98 -4.63
C PHE A 81 -12.14 2.02 -5.58
N ILE A 82 -11.67 0.78 -5.67
CA ILE A 82 -12.11 -0.23 -6.63
C ILE A 82 -12.72 -1.41 -5.87
N ARG A 83 -13.85 -1.93 -6.37
CA ARG A 83 -14.47 -3.13 -5.81
C ARG A 83 -13.60 -4.34 -6.11
N ARG A 84 -13.42 -5.19 -5.10
CA ARG A 84 -12.59 -6.40 -5.17
C ARG A 84 -13.42 -7.67 -5.33
N ASP A 85 -14.59 -7.54 -5.97
CA ASP A 85 -15.57 -8.62 -6.17
C ASP A 85 -15.26 -9.50 -7.39
N THR A 86 -14.28 -9.11 -8.21
CA THR A 86 -13.85 -9.86 -9.40
C THR A 86 -12.32 -9.97 -9.45
N ASP A 87 -11.80 -10.95 -10.18
CA ASP A 87 -10.37 -11.10 -10.43
C ASP A 87 -9.73 -9.81 -10.99
N PRO A 88 -10.29 -9.17 -12.05
CA PRO A 88 -9.88 -7.83 -12.47
C PRO A 88 -9.89 -6.81 -11.34
N GLY A 89 -10.97 -6.71 -10.57
CA GLY A 89 -11.11 -5.74 -9.50
C GLY A 89 -10.06 -5.89 -8.39
N ILE A 90 -9.64 -7.12 -8.08
CA ILE A 90 -8.51 -7.41 -7.19
C ILE A 90 -7.22 -6.82 -7.76
N MET A 91 -6.85 -7.19 -8.98
CA MET A 91 -5.62 -6.73 -9.64
C MET A 91 -5.58 -5.21 -9.86
N GLU A 92 -6.72 -4.61 -10.21
CA GLU A 92 -6.85 -3.15 -10.35
C GLU A 92 -6.62 -2.44 -9.01
N CYS A 93 -7.21 -2.98 -7.93
CA CYS A 93 -7.01 -2.45 -6.58
C CYS A 93 -5.55 -2.58 -6.14
N ASP A 94 -4.91 -3.73 -6.37
CA ASP A 94 -3.51 -3.95 -6.04
C ASP A 94 -2.61 -2.99 -6.84
N LEU A 95 -2.86 -2.81 -8.14
CA LEU A 95 -2.14 -1.83 -8.96
C LEU A 95 -2.23 -0.40 -8.39
N GLN A 96 -3.40 0.03 -7.93
CA GLN A 96 -3.53 1.33 -7.29
C GLN A 96 -2.74 1.42 -5.98
N GLN A 97 -2.75 0.36 -5.16
CA GLN A 97 -1.98 0.31 -3.92
C GLN A 97 -0.48 0.38 -4.19
N PHE A 98 0.06 -0.42 -5.12
CA PHE A 98 1.47 -0.36 -5.51
C PHE A 98 1.88 1.05 -5.99
N ARG A 99 1.02 1.73 -6.77
CA ARG A 99 1.26 3.12 -7.19
C ARG A 99 1.22 4.12 -6.03
N MET A 100 0.37 3.89 -5.03
CA MET A 100 0.33 4.73 -3.83
C MET A 100 1.60 4.54 -3.00
N PHE A 101 2.02 3.29 -2.79
CA PHE A 101 3.27 2.97 -2.11
C PHE A 101 4.50 3.48 -2.86
N HIS A 102 4.50 3.48 -4.20
CA HIS A 102 5.54 4.15 -4.98
C HIS A 102 5.62 5.65 -4.64
N ALA A 103 4.48 6.35 -4.57
CA ALA A 103 4.47 7.75 -4.17
C ALA A 103 4.94 7.96 -2.72
N ALA A 104 4.64 7.03 -1.81
CA ALA A 104 5.07 7.09 -0.41
C ALA A 104 6.58 6.81 -0.26
N VAL A 105 7.12 5.78 -0.92
CA VAL A 105 8.54 5.42 -0.86
C VAL A 105 9.43 6.53 -1.41
N ARG A 106 8.95 7.31 -2.38
CA ARG A 106 9.65 8.52 -2.84
C ARG A 106 9.90 9.54 -1.72
N LEU A 107 9.04 9.59 -0.70
CA LEU A 107 9.25 10.46 0.46
C LEU A 107 10.40 9.96 1.33
N VAL A 108 10.57 8.64 1.43
CA VAL A 108 11.72 8.01 2.07
C VAL A 108 13.00 8.41 1.34
N THR A 109 13.03 8.26 0.02
CA THR A 109 14.16 8.67 -0.83
C THR A 109 14.57 10.12 -0.62
N LYS A 110 13.60 11.05 -0.58
CA LYS A 110 13.88 12.48 -0.42
C LYS A 110 14.55 12.85 0.90
N SER A 111 14.37 12.04 1.94
CA SER A 111 14.75 12.40 3.32
C SER A 111 15.78 11.45 3.95
N ALA A 112 16.20 10.41 3.22
CA ALA A 112 17.16 9.44 3.70
C ALA A 112 18.63 9.89 3.54
N ASP A 113 19.53 9.30 4.35
CA ASP A 113 20.97 9.36 4.10
C ASP A 113 21.36 8.51 2.87
N GLU A 114 22.62 8.59 2.41
CA GLU A 114 23.08 7.90 1.18
C GLU A 114 22.70 6.40 1.16
N ARG A 115 22.82 5.72 2.30
CA ARG A 115 22.52 4.28 2.39
C ARG A 115 21.02 4.02 2.39
N GLY A 116 20.23 4.84 3.10
CA GLY A 116 18.78 4.76 3.07
C GLY A 116 18.23 5.08 1.68
N GLN A 117 18.83 6.04 0.98
CA GLN A 117 18.49 6.43 -0.38
C GLN A 117 18.72 5.30 -1.38
N GLU A 118 19.87 4.61 -1.32
CA GLU A 118 20.13 3.46 -2.20
C GLU A 118 19.07 2.36 -2.04
N LEU A 119 18.65 2.09 -0.80
CA LEU A 119 17.62 1.09 -0.51
C LEU A 119 16.23 1.55 -0.98
N SER A 120 15.88 2.81 -0.74
CA SER A 120 14.58 3.34 -1.16
C SER A 120 14.46 3.51 -2.67
N ASP A 121 15.53 3.87 -3.37
CA ASP A 121 15.58 3.92 -4.83
C ASP A 121 15.33 2.53 -5.44
N LYS A 122 15.95 1.48 -4.88
CA LYS A 122 15.70 0.10 -5.31
C LYS A 122 14.24 -0.31 -5.08
N MET A 123 13.66 0.06 -3.94
CA MET A 123 12.23 -0.18 -3.68
C MET A 123 11.33 0.59 -4.67
N GLU A 124 11.64 1.85 -4.97
CA GLU A 124 10.88 2.67 -5.92
C GLU A 124 10.88 2.05 -7.32
N LEU A 125 12.04 1.56 -7.79
CA LEU A 125 12.17 0.86 -9.06
C LEU A 125 11.33 -0.42 -9.08
N LEU A 126 11.42 -1.26 -8.05
CA LEU A 126 10.66 -2.51 -7.97
C LEU A 126 9.15 -2.28 -7.89
N LEU A 127 8.71 -1.22 -7.19
CA LEU A 127 7.29 -0.81 -7.17
C LEU A 127 6.82 -0.37 -8.57
N THR A 128 7.68 0.32 -9.31
CA THR A 128 7.43 0.71 -10.71
C THR A 128 7.33 -0.52 -11.63
N ASP A 129 8.26 -1.47 -11.47
CA ASP A 129 8.27 -2.71 -12.25
C ASP A 129 7.01 -3.53 -11.96
N MET A 130 6.66 -3.73 -10.69
CA MET A 130 5.44 -4.44 -10.30
C MET A 130 4.19 -3.79 -10.91
N ALA A 131 4.05 -2.47 -10.75
CA ALA A 131 2.92 -1.73 -11.32
C ALA A 131 2.85 -1.86 -12.85
N SER A 132 4.01 -1.90 -13.52
CA SER A 132 4.10 -2.06 -14.97
C SER A 132 3.68 -3.46 -15.42
N VAL A 133 4.07 -4.50 -14.70
CA VAL A 133 3.63 -5.89 -14.95
C VAL A 133 2.13 -6.01 -14.79
N MET A 134 1.57 -5.53 -13.67
CA MET A 134 0.12 -5.56 -13.43
C MET A 134 -0.66 -4.77 -14.49
N TRP A 135 -0.18 -3.58 -14.87
CA TRP A 135 -0.79 -2.79 -15.93
C TRP A 135 -0.82 -3.53 -17.27
N ARG A 136 0.27 -4.20 -17.65
CA ARG A 136 0.37 -5.02 -18.85
C ARG A 136 -0.58 -6.21 -18.81
N LEU A 137 -0.70 -6.88 -17.65
CA LEU A 137 -1.61 -8.01 -17.44
C LEU A 137 -3.08 -7.63 -17.63
N LEU A 138 -3.49 -6.50 -17.05
CA LEU A 138 -4.84 -5.97 -17.25
C LEU A 138 -5.11 -5.70 -18.74
N ARG A 139 -4.18 -5.03 -19.43
CA ARG A 139 -4.31 -4.75 -20.87
C ARG A 139 -4.37 -6.00 -21.74
N LYS A 140 -3.55 -7.00 -21.43
CA LYS A 140 -3.52 -8.29 -22.14
C LYS A 140 -4.85 -9.04 -22.04
N ASN A 141 -5.58 -8.83 -20.95
CA ASN A 141 -6.90 -9.41 -20.70
C ASN A 141 -8.05 -8.48 -21.13
N ASP A 142 -7.79 -7.48 -21.98
CA ASP A 142 -8.77 -6.50 -22.46
C ASP A 142 -9.50 -5.78 -21.32
N ILE A 143 -8.77 -5.48 -20.24
CA ILE A 143 -9.23 -4.65 -19.11
C ILE A 143 -8.48 -3.33 -19.19
N LEU A 144 -9.22 -2.22 -19.04
CA LEU A 144 -8.61 -0.89 -19.00
C LEU A 144 -8.02 -0.66 -17.60
N PRO A 145 -6.70 -0.43 -17.47
CA PRO A 145 -6.11 -0.22 -16.15
C PRO A 145 -6.65 1.05 -15.49
N PRO A 146 -6.80 1.06 -14.16
CA PRO A 146 -7.32 2.18 -13.43
C PRO A 146 -6.40 3.41 -13.53
N GLU A 147 -7.01 4.57 -13.35
CA GLU A 147 -6.27 5.82 -13.21
C GLU A 147 -5.31 5.76 -12.00
N PRO A 148 -4.15 6.43 -12.07
CA PRO A 148 -3.26 6.57 -10.94
C PRO A 148 -3.97 7.19 -9.72
N PRO A 149 -3.62 6.78 -8.49
CA PRO A 149 -4.16 7.38 -7.29
C PRO A 149 -3.77 8.87 -7.19
N ARG A 150 -4.65 9.68 -6.58
CA ARG A 150 -4.34 11.08 -6.27
C ARG A 150 -3.39 11.13 -5.08
N SER A 151 -2.15 11.55 -5.31
CA SER A 151 -1.10 11.63 -4.27
C SER A 151 -0.59 13.05 -4.00
N GLY A 152 -1.19 14.07 -4.61
CA GLY A 152 -0.69 15.47 -4.53
C GLY A 152 -0.62 16.04 -3.11
N HIS A 153 -1.46 15.55 -2.19
CA HIS A 153 -1.44 15.94 -0.77
C HIS A 153 -0.86 14.86 0.14
N LEU A 154 -0.34 13.75 -0.41
CA LEU A 154 0.09 12.59 0.38
C LEU A 154 1.19 12.98 1.38
N GLU A 155 2.22 13.69 0.92
CA GLU A 155 3.33 14.11 1.79
C GLU A 155 2.83 14.95 2.98
N GLN A 156 1.98 15.94 2.71
CA GLN A 156 1.37 16.78 3.73
C GLN A 156 0.54 15.95 4.72
N THR A 157 -0.36 15.09 4.22
CA THR A 157 -1.22 14.26 5.06
C THR A 157 -0.41 13.31 5.94
N LEU A 158 0.60 12.64 5.39
CA LEU A 158 1.44 11.73 6.18
C LEU A 158 2.27 12.47 7.24
N ASN A 159 2.78 13.66 6.92
CA ASN A 159 3.50 14.51 7.87
C ASN A 159 2.58 15.00 9.00
N GLU A 160 1.39 15.50 8.67
CA GLU A 160 0.40 15.98 9.64
C GLU A 160 -0.06 14.86 10.58
N THR A 161 -0.38 13.68 10.04
CA THR A 161 -0.76 12.50 10.84
C THR A 161 0.38 12.06 11.76
N THR A 162 1.62 12.07 11.26
CA THR A 162 2.80 11.72 12.06
C THR A 162 3.04 12.74 13.18
N LYS A 163 2.92 14.04 12.88
CA LYS A 163 3.03 15.11 13.87
C LYS A 163 2.01 14.95 14.99
N ALA A 164 0.73 14.80 14.64
CA ALA A 164 -0.35 14.63 15.61
C ALA A 164 -0.14 13.38 16.49
N PHE A 165 0.36 12.29 15.90
CA PHE A 165 0.71 11.08 16.62
C PHE A 165 1.84 11.32 17.65
N LEU A 166 2.93 11.97 17.25
CA LEU A 166 4.05 12.26 18.13
C LEU A 166 3.66 13.22 19.27
N GLU A 167 2.82 14.22 18.99
CA GLU A 167 2.26 15.11 20.01
C GLU A 167 1.40 14.34 21.03
N TYR A 168 0.55 13.42 20.57
CA TYR A 168 -0.25 12.56 21.44
C TYR A 168 0.62 11.65 22.32
N VAL A 169 1.62 10.99 21.73
CA VAL A 169 2.56 10.12 22.47
C VAL A 169 3.33 10.93 23.52
N ARG A 170 3.75 12.16 23.20
CA ARG A 170 4.42 13.04 24.16
C ARG A 170 3.55 13.35 25.38
N GLU A 171 2.27 13.68 25.14
CA GLU A 171 1.36 14.06 26.22
C GLU A 171 1.00 12.87 27.12
N GLN A 172 0.80 11.69 26.52
CA GLN A 172 0.31 10.50 27.24
C GLN A 172 1.42 9.57 27.77
N CYS A 173 2.61 9.62 27.16
CA CYS A 173 3.72 8.71 27.43
C CYS A 173 5.03 9.49 27.62
N ARG A 174 5.14 10.27 28.71
CA ARG A 174 6.34 11.09 29.03
C ARG A 174 7.66 10.30 29.04
N GLU A 175 7.64 8.99 29.30
CA GLU A 175 8.83 8.13 29.30
C GLU A 175 9.17 7.55 27.91
N ALA A 176 8.33 7.74 26.89
CA ALA A 176 8.46 7.14 25.56
C ALA A 176 9.19 8.00 24.53
N VAL A 177 9.38 9.30 24.81
CA VAL A 177 10.01 10.28 23.91
C VAL A 177 11.08 11.01 24.73
N LEU A 178 12.34 10.66 24.53
CA LEU A 178 13.46 11.16 25.35
C LEU A 178 14.00 12.53 24.92
N THR A 179 13.55 13.06 23.79
CA THR A 179 14.04 14.34 23.24
C THR A 179 12.91 15.36 23.22
N GLU A 180 13.17 16.57 23.71
CA GLU A 180 12.22 17.69 23.63
C GLU A 180 12.03 18.08 22.16
N ILE A 181 11.04 17.48 21.50
CA ILE A 181 10.64 17.87 20.15
C ILE A 181 9.89 19.20 20.26
N THR A 182 10.42 20.26 19.66
CA THR A 182 9.90 21.65 19.68
C THR A 182 9.31 22.00 18.31
N ILE A 183 8.21 21.34 17.94
CA ILE A 183 7.70 21.32 16.57
C ILE A 183 7.26 22.73 16.10
N GLU A 184 8.08 23.38 15.28
CA GLU A 184 7.72 24.61 14.58
C GLU A 184 6.64 24.33 13.49
N GLU A 185 5.86 25.34 13.14
CA GLU A 185 4.72 25.21 12.20
C GLU A 185 5.15 25.13 10.72
N ASP A 186 6.40 25.45 10.39
CA ASP A 186 6.88 25.58 9.01
C ASP A 186 7.87 24.45 8.62
N PHE A 187 7.42 23.55 7.75
CA PHE A 187 8.16 22.35 7.31
C PHE A 187 9.11 22.65 6.13
N THR A 188 9.90 23.71 6.21
CA THR A 188 10.75 24.15 5.08
C THR A 188 12.22 23.77 5.20
N ASP A 189 12.69 23.31 6.37
CA ASP A 189 14.09 22.99 6.62
C ASP A 189 14.29 21.53 7.06
N ASN A 190 15.03 20.75 6.26
CA ASN A 190 15.34 19.34 6.53
C ASN A 190 16.42 19.17 7.63
N ASP A 191 17.04 20.26 8.07
CA ASP A 191 18.01 20.28 9.16
C ASP A 191 17.38 20.60 10.52
N ASP A 192 16.09 20.92 10.56
CA ASP A 192 15.34 20.97 11.82
C ASP A 192 15.24 19.54 12.42
N PRO A 193 15.77 19.32 13.64
CA PRO A 193 15.70 18.03 14.31
C PRO A 193 14.26 17.51 14.47
N ASP A 194 13.27 18.39 14.59
CA ASP A 194 11.88 18.00 14.78
C ASP A 194 11.23 17.56 13.46
N HIS A 195 11.52 18.30 12.38
CA HIS A 195 11.19 17.88 11.02
C HIS A 195 11.82 16.52 10.68
N ARG A 196 13.07 16.28 11.10
CA ARG A 196 13.77 15.01 10.86
C ARG A 196 13.16 13.85 11.62
N ALA A 197 12.76 14.05 12.88
CA ALA A 197 12.05 13.02 13.66
C ALA A 197 10.70 12.64 13.01
N ILE A 198 9.94 13.63 12.52
CA ILE A 198 8.70 13.40 11.77
C ILE A 198 8.97 12.58 10.49
N CYS A 199 9.97 12.98 9.71
CA CYS A 199 10.36 12.25 8.50
C CYS A 199 10.77 10.81 8.79
N ASP A 200 11.62 10.57 9.79
CA ASP A 200 12.12 9.24 10.11
C ASP A 200 11.00 8.31 10.63
N VAL A 201 10.09 8.83 11.46
CA VAL A 201 8.89 8.09 11.91
C VAL A 201 7.98 7.77 10.73
N ARG A 202 7.64 8.76 9.91
CA ARG A 202 6.84 8.57 8.70
C ARG A 202 7.46 7.53 7.78
N ASN A 203 8.75 7.64 7.51
CA ASN A 203 9.46 6.73 6.63
C ASN A 203 9.44 5.30 7.17
N TYR A 204 9.66 5.13 8.48
CA TYR A 204 9.56 3.82 9.12
C TYR A 204 8.17 3.22 8.93
N VAL A 205 7.10 3.99 9.17
CA VAL A 205 5.73 3.51 9.00
C VAL A 205 5.40 3.19 7.54
N ILE A 206 5.83 4.00 6.57
CA ILE A 206 5.66 3.69 5.13
C ILE A 206 6.29 2.33 4.79
N VAL A 207 7.51 2.08 5.26
CA VAL A 207 8.23 0.83 4.98
C VAL A 207 7.60 -0.35 5.75
N LYS A 208 7.13 -0.14 6.99
CA LYS A 208 6.34 -1.13 7.76
C LYS A 208 5.08 -1.53 6.98
N ASP A 209 4.30 -0.54 6.58
CA ASP A 209 3.01 -0.72 5.90
C ASP A 209 3.18 -1.36 4.53
N LEU A 210 4.30 -1.11 3.84
CA LEU A 210 4.65 -1.81 2.61
C LEU A 210 4.70 -3.32 2.83
N GLY A 211 5.16 -3.78 3.99
CA GLY A 211 5.15 -5.20 4.34
C GLY A 211 3.75 -5.77 4.50
N GLY A 212 2.83 -5.01 5.10
CA GLY A 212 1.41 -5.38 5.17
C GLY A 212 0.78 -5.47 3.79
N MET A 213 1.06 -4.51 2.91
CA MET A 213 0.58 -4.51 1.52
C MET A 213 1.08 -5.71 0.73
N LEU A 214 2.37 -6.05 0.83
CA LEU A 214 2.94 -7.21 0.13
C LEU A 214 2.31 -8.53 0.59
N LEU A 215 1.99 -8.66 1.88
CA LEU A 215 1.27 -9.83 2.38
C LEU A 215 -0.16 -9.92 1.82
N HIS A 216 -0.86 -8.80 1.67
CA HIS A 216 -2.17 -8.79 1.01
C HIS A 216 -2.05 -9.22 -0.44
N PHE A 217 -1.14 -8.60 -1.20
CA PHE A 217 -0.87 -8.97 -2.59
C PHE A 217 -0.53 -10.46 -2.75
N GLN A 218 0.24 -11.03 -1.82
CA GLN A 218 0.54 -12.47 -1.85
C GLN A 218 -0.72 -13.34 -1.79
N LYS A 219 -1.68 -12.97 -0.93
CA LYS A 219 -2.95 -13.69 -0.77
C LYS A 219 -3.80 -13.53 -2.02
N ASP A 220 -3.85 -12.33 -2.57
CA ASP A 220 -4.59 -11.99 -3.79
C ASP A 220 -4.05 -12.75 -5.01
N LEU A 221 -2.72 -12.73 -5.21
CA LEU A 221 -2.08 -13.51 -6.26
C LEU A 221 -2.36 -15.01 -6.09
N GLY A 222 -2.38 -15.52 -4.86
CA GLY A 222 -2.78 -16.88 -4.54
C GLY A 222 -4.22 -17.21 -4.97
N HIS A 223 -5.15 -16.27 -4.80
CA HIS A 223 -6.54 -16.39 -5.27
C HIS A 223 -6.62 -16.45 -6.80
N LEU A 224 -5.97 -15.50 -7.49
CA LEU A 224 -5.96 -15.39 -8.95
C LEU A 224 -5.38 -16.63 -9.64
N ILE A 225 -4.38 -17.29 -9.03
CA ILE A 225 -3.77 -18.52 -9.59
C ILE A 225 -4.68 -19.74 -9.42
N ARG A 226 -5.31 -19.90 -8.24
CA ARG A 226 -6.15 -21.06 -7.94
C ARG A 226 -7.36 -21.13 -8.85
N LEU A 227 -7.98 -19.99 -9.14
CA LEU A 227 -9.12 -19.95 -10.05
C LEU A 227 -8.71 -20.35 -11.46
N ASN A 228 -7.54 -19.94 -11.96
CA ASN A 228 -7.02 -20.29 -13.29
C ASN A 228 -6.64 -21.77 -13.50
N SER A 229 -6.63 -22.59 -12.45
CA SER A 229 -6.24 -24.01 -12.52
C SER A 229 -7.42 -24.98 -12.63
N ALA A 230 -8.65 -24.46 -12.77
CA ALA A 230 -9.89 -25.23 -13.00
C ALA A 230 -10.45 -24.93 -14.39
#